data_AF-A0A1J4SSY3-F1
#
_entry.id   AF-A0A1J4SSY3-F1
#
_cell.length_a   1.000
_cell.length_b   1.000
_cell.length_c   1.000
_cell.angle_alpha   90.00
_cell.angle_beta   90.00
_cell.angle_gamma   90.00
#
_symmetry.space_group_name_H-M   'P 1'
#
loop_
_entity.id
_entity.type
_entity.pdbx_description
1 polymer ?
#
loop_
_entity_poly.entity_id
_entity_poly.type
_entity_poly.pdbx_seq_one_letter_code
_entity_poly.pdbx_strand_id
1 'polypeptide(L)'
;MDDLMKSRMAQLEDYIMKNCLWQFHSRSWDRKVQNEGVLTRTMQILCGEPVANETPIDKCHWVDAVVLAEEFHRRCPWLAGMDKAEVKTLMGALREHMDYLTIDGSLNLELTDQHY
;
A
#
# COMPACT_ATOMS: atom_id res chain seq x y z
N MET A 1 -0.25 17.06 -7.41
CA MET A 1 -0.55 15.89 -8.25
C MET A 1 -1.64 16.27 -9.24
N ASP A 2 -1.44 15.99 -10.52
CA ASP A 2 -2.45 16.28 -11.56
C ASP A 2 -3.65 15.32 -11.46
N ASP A 3 -4.71 15.61 -12.23
CA ASP A 3 -5.98 14.86 -12.15
C ASP A 3 -5.85 13.42 -12.67
N LEU A 4 -4.92 13.16 -13.60
CA LEU A 4 -4.67 11.82 -14.10
C LEU A 4 -4.06 10.95 -13.01
N MET A 5 -3.05 11.45 -12.30
CA MET A 5 -2.43 10.71 -11.20
C MET A 5 -3.39 10.49 -10.02
N LYS A 6 -4.27 11.44 -9.72
CA LYS A 6 -5.34 11.22 -8.72
C LYS A 6 -6.28 10.09 -9.14
N SER A 7 -6.71 10.07 -10.40
CA SER A 7 -7.57 9.00 -10.94
C SER A 7 -6.89 7.63 -10.91
N ARG A 8 -5.60 7.57 -11.21
CA ARG A 8 -4.78 6.35 -11.10
C ARG A 8 -4.65 5.88 -9.66
N MET A 9 -4.36 6.79 -8.73
CA MET A 9 -4.29 6.48 -7.30
C MET A 9 -5.61 5.93 -6.77
N ALA A 10 -6.73 6.53 -7.14
CA ALA A 10 -8.07 6.08 -6.72
C ALA A 10 -8.38 4.64 -7.20
N GLN A 11 -7.87 4.21 -8.35
CA GLN A 11 -8.03 2.82 -8.81
C GLN A 11 -7.24 1.83 -7.93
N LEU A 12 -6.04 2.21 -7.50
CA LEU A 12 -5.22 1.39 -6.61
C LEU A 12 -5.83 1.31 -5.20
N GLU A 13 -6.29 2.45 -4.69
CA GLU A 13 -7.02 2.57 -3.43
C GLU A 13 -8.30 1.71 -3.44
N ASP A 14 -9.13 1.82 -4.48
CA ASP A 14 -10.38 1.05 -4.60
C ASP A 14 -10.15 -0.46 -4.47
N TYR A 15 -9.07 -0.95 -5.09
CA TYR A 15 -8.70 -2.35 -4.98
C TYR A 15 -8.30 -2.72 -3.53
N ILE A 16 -7.40 -1.94 -2.91
CA ILE A 16 -6.94 -2.19 -1.53
C ILE A 16 -8.14 -2.20 -0.58
N MET A 17 -8.98 -1.17 -0.64
CA MET A 17 -10.12 -0.99 0.27
C MET A 17 -11.18 -2.09 0.15
N LYS A 18 -11.27 -2.76 -1.01
CA LYS A 18 -12.25 -3.84 -1.24
C LYS A 18 -11.68 -5.25 -1.02
N ASN A 19 -10.37 -5.45 -1.13
CA ASN A 19 -9.78 -6.79 -1.22
C ASN A 19 -8.67 -7.07 -0.19
N CYS A 20 -8.12 -6.04 0.45
CA CYS A 20 -7.07 -6.17 1.45
C CYS A 20 -7.63 -5.98 2.87
N LEU A 21 -6.98 -6.62 3.84
CA LEU A 21 -7.32 -6.50 5.27
C LEU A 21 -6.16 -6.00 6.14
N TRP A 22 -4.92 -6.03 5.64
CA TRP A 22 -3.73 -5.63 6.39
C TRP A 22 -3.78 -4.16 6.84
N GLN A 23 -4.47 -3.28 6.11
CA GLN A 23 -4.66 -1.87 6.45
C GLN A 23 -5.66 -1.64 7.60
N PHE A 24 -6.37 -2.69 8.04
CA PHE A 24 -7.41 -2.61 9.07
C PHE A 24 -7.04 -3.35 10.37
N HIS A 25 -5.74 -3.54 10.64
CA HIS A 25 -5.28 -4.08 11.93
C HIS A 25 -5.80 -3.27 13.13
N SER A 26 -5.77 -3.88 14.31
CA SER A 26 -6.48 -3.37 15.49
C SER A 26 -5.92 -2.06 16.04
N ARG A 27 -4.63 -1.74 15.79
CA ARG A 27 -3.96 -0.54 16.34
C ARG A 27 -3.32 0.29 15.24
N SER A 28 -3.19 1.59 15.50
CA SER A 28 -2.60 2.56 14.59
C SER A 28 -1.16 2.23 14.22
N TRP A 29 -0.34 1.81 15.19
CA TRP A 29 1.06 1.42 14.92
C TRP A 29 1.14 0.15 14.06
N ASP A 30 0.24 -0.82 14.24
CA ASP A 30 0.18 -1.99 13.36
C ASP A 30 -0.19 -1.59 11.94
N ARG A 31 -1.23 -0.77 11.78
CA ARG A 31 -1.64 -0.24 10.46
C ARG A 31 -0.49 0.49 9.78
N LYS A 32 0.25 1.32 10.51
CA LYS A 32 1.40 2.07 9.97
C LYS A 32 2.50 1.12 9.47
N VAL A 33 2.87 0.13 10.27
CA VAL A 33 3.88 -0.88 9.91
C VAL A 33 3.43 -1.70 8.70
N GLN A 34 2.15 -2.09 8.65
CA GLN A 34 1.60 -2.87 7.55
C GLN A 34 1.50 -2.04 6.26
N ASN A 35 0.95 -0.83 6.33
CA ASN A 35 0.85 0.07 5.18
C ASN A 35 2.24 0.37 4.59
N GLU A 36 3.22 0.72 5.43
CA GLU A 36 4.59 0.96 4.98
C GLU A 36 5.24 -0.31 4.43
N GLY A 37 5.14 -1.42 5.16
CA GLY A 37 5.77 -2.69 4.84
C GLY A 37 5.29 -3.29 3.53
N VAL A 38 3.98 -3.31 3.30
CA VAL A 38 3.35 -3.85 2.09
C VAL A 38 3.54 -2.91 0.91
N LEU A 39 3.17 -1.63 1.02
CA LEU A 39 3.19 -0.71 -0.12
C LEU A 39 4.61 -0.39 -0.62
N THR A 40 5.61 -0.36 0.28
CA THR A 40 7.02 -0.20 -0.12
C THR A 40 7.49 -1.39 -0.95
N ARG A 41 7.13 -2.61 -0.55
CA ARG A 41 7.50 -3.83 -1.28
C ARG A 41 6.75 -3.95 -2.60
N THR A 42 5.48 -3.58 -2.64
CA THR A 42 4.72 -3.52 -3.89
C THR A 42 5.38 -2.54 -4.86
N MET A 43 5.76 -1.35 -4.39
CA MET A 43 6.51 -0.38 -5.20
C MET A 43 7.83 -0.95 -5.73
N GLN A 44 8.61 -1.63 -4.88
CA GLN A 44 9.85 -2.30 -5.30
C GLN A 44 9.60 -3.35 -6.38
N ILE A 45 8.59 -4.20 -6.22
CA ILE A 45 8.20 -5.22 -7.23
C ILE A 45 7.83 -4.55 -8.55
N LEU A 46 6.97 -3.54 -8.53
CA LEU A 46 6.54 -2.79 -9.71
C LEU A 46 7.73 -2.10 -10.43
N CYS A 47 8.74 -1.68 -9.66
CA CYS A 47 9.96 -1.07 -10.19
C CYS A 47 11.05 -2.09 -10.58
N GLY A 48 10.81 -3.39 -10.38
CA GLY A 48 11.81 -4.45 -10.59
C GLY A 48 13.06 -4.29 -9.69
N GLU A 49 12.86 -3.78 -8.47
CA GLU A 49 13.90 -3.60 -7.47
C GLU A 49 13.97 -4.81 -6.51
N PRO A 50 15.13 -5.09 -5.89
CA PRO A 50 15.23 -6.13 -4.89
C PRO A 50 14.30 -5.87 -3.69
N VAL A 51 13.62 -6.92 -3.22
CA VAL A 51 12.74 -6.87 -2.05
C VAL A 51 13.36 -7.67 -0.91
N ALA A 52 13.46 -7.04 0.26
CA ALA A 52 13.91 -7.72 1.48
C ALA A 52 12.90 -8.80 1.89
N ASN A 53 13.41 -10.02 2.13
CA ASN A 53 12.60 -11.20 2.43
C ASN A 53 13.29 -12.13 3.46
N GLU A 54 14.02 -11.55 4.40
CA GLU A 54 14.94 -12.27 5.28
C GLU A 54 14.27 -12.70 6.58
N THR A 55 13.49 -11.80 7.19
CA THR A 55 12.82 -12.05 8.46
C THR A 55 11.39 -12.59 8.26
N PRO A 56 10.76 -13.19 9.29
CA PRO A 56 9.36 -13.59 9.21
C PRO A 56 8.40 -12.45 8.85
N ILE A 57 8.61 -11.26 9.40
CA ILE A 57 7.76 -10.10 9.09
C ILE A 57 7.99 -9.61 7.66
N ASP A 58 9.22 -9.67 7.14
CA ASP A 58 9.48 -9.35 5.75
C ASP A 58 8.73 -10.29 4.80
N LYS A 59 8.68 -11.59 5.14
CA LYS A 59 7.93 -12.61 4.38
C LYS A 59 6.43 -12.34 4.41
N CYS A 60 5.89 -11.94 5.56
CA CYS A 60 4.48 -11.55 5.68
C CYS A 60 4.16 -10.35 4.78
N HIS A 61 4.93 -9.26 4.87
CA HIS A 61 4.70 -8.11 3.99
C HIS A 61 4.92 -8.44 2.51
N TRP A 62 5.90 -9.29 2.20
CA TRP A 62 6.23 -9.67 0.83
C TRP A 62 5.09 -10.44 0.16
N VAL A 63 4.43 -11.38 0.86
CA VAL A 63 3.36 -12.16 0.23
C VAL A 63 2.16 -11.29 -0.14
N ASP A 64 1.76 -10.36 0.75
CA ASP A 64 0.72 -9.37 0.44
C ASP A 64 1.13 -8.44 -0.71
N ALA A 65 2.40 -8.02 -0.72
CA ALA A 65 2.92 -7.14 -1.75
C ALA A 65 2.96 -7.77 -3.14
N VAL A 66 3.27 -9.08 -3.24
CA VAL A 66 3.25 -9.84 -4.50
C VAL A 66 1.83 -9.88 -5.06
N VAL A 67 0.85 -10.28 -4.25
CA VAL A 67 -0.56 -10.34 -4.67
C VAL A 67 -1.04 -8.97 -5.13
N LEU A 68 -0.70 -7.92 -4.38
CA LEU A 68 -1.09 -6.55 -4.72
C LEU A 68 -0.45 -6.10 -6.05
N ALA A 69 0.83 -6.38 -6.28
CA ALA A 69 1.53 -6.03 -7.52
C ALA A 69 0.94 -6.77 -8.74
N GLU A 70 0.62 -8.06 -8.61
CA GLU A 70 -0.03 -8.85 -9.66
C GLU A 70 -1.40 -8.28 -10.03
N GLU A 71 -2.21 -7.95 -9.02
CA GLU A 71 -3.55 -7.40 -9.23
C GLU A 71 -3.51 -5.98 -9.79
N PHE A 72 -2.53 -5.17 -9.39
CA PHE A 72 -2.29 -3.87 -9.99
C PHE A 72 -1.91 -4.00 -11.47
N HIS A 73 -0.98 -4.89 -11.83
CA HIS A 73 -0.67 -5.13 -13.24
C HIS A 73 -1.88 -5.60 -14.04
N ARG A 74 -2.71 -6.47 -13.46
CA ARG A 74 -3.91 -7.01 -14.12
C ARG A 74 -5.01 -5.97 -14.32
N ARG A 75 -5.21 -5.07 -13.36
CA ARG A 75 -6.33 -4.11 -13.34
C ARG A 75 -5.97 -2.74 -13.90
N CYS A 76 -4.68 -2.38 -13.85
CA CYS A 76 -4.20 -1.06 -14.21
C CYS A 76 -3.15 -1.17 -15.35
N PRO A 77 -3.56 -1.44 -16.60
CA PRO A 77 -2.63 -1.59 -17.73
C PRO A 77 -1.72 -0.38 -17.95
N TRP A 78 -2.15 0.80 -17.52
CA TRP A 78 -1.37 2.04 -17.60
C TRP A 78 -0.09 2.01 -16.76
N LEU A 79 0.03 1.13 -15.77
CA LEU A 79 1.27 0.96 -14.99
C LEU A 79 2.46 0.54 -15.86
N ALA A 80 2.22 -0.26 -16.91
CA ALA A 80 3.28 -0.72 -17.81
C ALA A 80 3.92 0.42 -18.62
N GLY A 81 3.22 1.56 -18.77
CA GLY A 81 3.71 2.74 -19.47
C GLY A 81 4.38 3.78 -18.57
N MET A 82 4.42 3.55 -17.24
CA MET A 82 5.02 4.48 -16.30
C MET A 82 6.50 4.17 -16.09
N ASP A 83 7.30 5.21 -15.92
CA ASP A 83 8.68 5.04 -15.47
C ASP A 83 8.77 4.79 -13.95
N LYS A 84 9.95 4.38 -13.48
CA LYS A 84 10.16 4.06 -12.06
C LYS A 84 9.95 5.27 -11.14
N ALA A 85 10.27 6.48 -11.58
CA ALA A 85 10.10 7.68 -10.76
C ALA A 85 8.61 8.04 -10.62
N GLU A 86 7.83 7.88 -11.68
CA GLU A 86 6.39 8.05 -11.65
C GLU A 86 5.71 7.00 -10.74
N VAL A 87 6.13 5.73 -10.82
CA VAL A 87 5.63 4.66 -9.94
C VAL A 87 5.93 4.97 -8.48
N LYS A 88 7.17 5.37 -8.16
CA LYS A 88 7.55 5.76 -6.79
C LYS A 88 6.73 6.94 -6.27
N THR A 89 6.50 7.94 -7.12
CA THR A 89 5.67 9.10 -6.77
C THR A 89 4.23 8.69 -6.48
N LEU A 90 3.65 7.85 -7.34
CA LEU A 90 2.28 7.35 -7.18
C LEU A 90 2.14 6.50 -5.91
N MET A 91 3.04 5.54 -5.69
CA MET A 91 2.99 4.64 -4.54
C MET A 91 3.26 5.37 -3.21
N GLY A 92 4.13 6.38 -3.21
CA GLY A 92 4.35 7.25 -2.06
C GLY A 92 3.08 8.02 -1.68
N ALA A 93 2.43 8.65 -2.67
CA ALA A 93 1.16 9.35 -2.46
C ALA A 93 0.03 8.41 -2.01
N LEU A 94 -0.05 7.21 -2.61
CA LEU A 94 -1.00 6.18 -2.21
C LEU A 94 -0.81 5.78 -0.75
N ARG A 95 0.43 5.56 -0.29
CA ARG A 95 0.71 5.24 1.11
C ARG A 95 0.26 6.34 2.06
N GLU A 96 0.61 7.59 1.78
CA GLU A 96 0.17 8.74 2.58
C GLU A 96 -1.36 8.84 2.62
N HIS A 97 -2.02 8.55 1.50
CA HIS A 97 -3.47 8.53 1.44
C HIS A 97 -4.10 7.39 2.25
N MET A 98 -3.53 6.18 2.16
CA MET A 98 -3.98 5.03 2.95
C MET A 98 -3.78 5.26 4.45
N ASP A 99 -2.65 5.84 4.86
CA ASP A 99 -2.41 6.23 6.26
C ASP A 99 -3.46 7.24 6.74
N TYR A 100 -3.76 8.25 5.91
CA TYR A 100 -4.82 9.20 6.27
C TYR A 100 -6.18 8.51 6.40
N LEU A 101 -6.59 7.67 5.46
CA LEU A 101 -7.90 7.02 5.49
C LEU A 101 -8.05 6.00 6.63
N THR A 102 -7.00 5.23 6.92
CA THR A 102 -7.09 4.11 7.86
C THR A 102 -6.53 4.43 9.24
N ILE A 103 -5.84 5.56 9.41
CA ILE A 103 -5.23 5.97 10.68
C ILE A 103 -5.68 7.39 11.03
N ASP A 104 -5.15 8.42 10.36
CA ASP A 104 -5.23 9.81 10.84
C ASP A 104 -6.66 10.38 10.77
N GLY A 105 -7.40 10.04 9.72
CA GLY A 105 -8.79 10.42 9.50
C GLY A 105 -9.79 9.40 10.01
N SER A 106 -9.33 8.30 10.62
CA SER A 106 -10.22 7.26 11.15
C SER A 106 -10.86 7.70 12.46
N LEU A 107 -12.17 7.49 12.59
CA LEU A 107 -12.91 7.75 13.84
C LEU A 107 -12.86 6.58 14.82
N ASN A 108 -12.07 5.53 14.52
CA ASN A 108 -11.94 4.40 15.42
C ASN A 108 -11.04 4.77 16.62
N LEU A 109 -11.68 4.98 17.77
CA LEU A 109 -11.00 5.35 19.02
C LEU A 109 -10.09 4.23 19.55
N GLU A 110 -10.36 2.96 19.22
CA GLU A 110 -9.57 1.81 19.68
C GLU A 110 -8.17 1.73 19.05
N LEU A 111 -7.90 2.53 18.00
CA LEU A 111 -6.59 2.53 17.32
C LEU A 111 -5.43 2.99 18.21
N THR A 112 -5.73 3.65 19.32
CA THR A 112 -4.73 4.18 20.26
C THR A 112 -4.70 3.44 21.59
N ASP A 113 -5.59 2.45 21.78
CA ASP A 113 -5.63 1.67 23.02
C ASP A 113 -4.34 0.84 23.17
N GLN A 114 -3.66 1.04 24.28
CA GLN A 114 -2.39 0.36 24.57
C GLN A 114 -2.55 -1.13 24.84
N HIS A 115 -3.74 -1.57 25.26
CA HIS A 115 -4.03 -2.98 25.47
C HIS A 115 -4.53 -3.58 24.16
N TYR A 116 -4.17 -4.84 23.89
CA TYR A 116 -4.70 -5.61 22.77
C TYR A 116 -5.92 -6.44 23.17
#